data_AF-A0ABD4XEM2-F1
#
_entry.id   AF-A0ABD4XEM2-F1
#
_cell.length_a   1.000
_cell.length_b   1.000
_cell.length_c   1.000
_cell.angle_alpha   90.00
_cell.angle_beta   90.00
_cell.angle_gamma   90.00
#
_symmetry.space_group_name_H-M   'P 1'
#
loop_
_entity.id
_entity.type
_entity.pdbx_description
1 polymer ?
#
loop_
_entity_poly.entity_id
_entity_poly.type
_entity_poly.pdbx_seq_one_letter_code
_entity_poly.pdbx_strand_id
1 'polypeptide(L)'
;MNRTTEAESCTPPVAVQSKSTRPASGAQPFGLRALWLHFANDLEVRRLAKLHLRILRKQDALNQLINERQKIMNRCIRRMRRANGKN
;
A
#
# COMPACT_ATOMS: atom_id res chain seq x y z
N MET A 1 59.34 19.22 -7.26
CA MET A 1 59.03 18.82 -8.64
C MET A 1 58.88 17.31 -8.65
N ASN A 2 57.68 16.80 -8.98
CA ASN A 2 57.42 15.64 -9.86
C ASN A 2 55.96 15.19 -9.74
N ARG A 3 55.38 14.93 -10.90
CA ARG A 3 53.95 14.78 -11.25
C ARG A 3 53.79 13.39 -11.87
N THR A 4 52.76 12.65 -11.46
CA THR A 4 52.15 11.50 -12.18
C THR A 4 50.82 11.22 -11.45
N THR A 5 49.66 11.72 -11.88
CA THR A 5 48.72 11.20 -12.91
C THR A 5 48.56 9.69 -12.91
N GLU A 6 47.48 9.19 -12.31
CA GLU A 6 46.69 8.09 -12.90
C GLU A 6 45.20 8.38 -12.68
N ALA A 7 44.47 8.41 -13.78
CA ALA A 7 43.05 8.65 -13.85
C ALA A 7 42.32 7.32 -13.61
N GLU A 8 41.69 7.17 -12.46
CA GLU A 8 40.72 6.09 -12.25
C GLU A 8 39.47 6.39 -13.09
N SER A 9 39.37 5.68 -14.21
CA SER A 9 38.19 5.65 -15.05
C SER A 9 37.00 5.09 -14.26
N CYS A 10 36.10 5.96 -13.84
CA CYS A 10 34.82 5.56 -13.25
C CYS A 10 33.90 5.03 -14.37
N THR A 11 33.93 3.71 -14.60
CA THR A 11 32.93 3.03 -15.44
C THR A 11 31.61 2.90 -14.66
N PRO A 12 30.45 3.30 -15.22
CA PRO A 12 29.17 3.09 -14.56
C PRO A 12 28.82 1.59 -14.52
N PRO A 13 28.22 1.08 -13.43
CA PRO A 13 27.77 -0.30 -13.37
C PRO A 13 26.66 -0.54 -14.41
N VAL A 14 26.84 -1.60 -15.20
CA VAL A 14 25.86 -2.14 -16.14
C VAL A 14 24.52 -2.31 -15.43
N ALA A 15 23.49 -1.66 -15.98
CA ALA A 15 22.12 -1.81 -15.51
C ALA A 15 21.68 -3.28 -15.67
N VAL A 16 21.70 -4.02 -14.56
CA VAL A 16 21.04 -5.31 -14.45
C VAL A 16 19.55 -5.05 -14.62
N GLN A 17 19.01 -5.38 -15.78
CA GLN A 17 17.57 -5.46 -15.98
C GLN A 17 17.05 -6.55 -15.05
N SER A 18 16.49 -6.13 -13.91
CA SER A 18 15.80 -6.99 -12.97
C SER A 18 14.75 -7.79 -13.74
N LYS A 19 15.03 -9.08 -13.87
CA LYS A 19 14.17 -10.10 -14.48
C LYS A 19 12.75 -9.88 -13.97
N SER A 20 11.84 -9.52 -14.87
CA SER A 20 10.42 -9.33 -14.58
C SER A 20 9.89 -10.53 -13.80
N THR A 21 9.65 -10.36 -12.50
CA THR A 21 8.99 -11.36 -11.67
C THR A 21 7.57 -11.46 -12.18
N ARG A 22 7.33 -12.43 -13.07
CA ARG A 22 5.99 -12.82 -13.49
C ARG A 22 5.19 -13.09 -12.22
N PRO A 23 4.03 -12.42 -12.00
CA PRO A 23 3.29 -12.56 -10.75
C PRO A 23 2.94 -14.04 -10.55
N ALA A 24 3.16 -14.53 -9.33
CA ALA A 24 2.89 -15.90 -8.93
C ALA A 24 1.52 -16.34 -9.44
N SER A 25 1.51 -17.41 -10.24
CA SER A 25 0.32 -17.99 -10.87
C SER A 25 -0.65 -18.47 -9.79
N GLY A 26 -1.59 -17.61 -9.41
CA GLY A 26 -2.62 -17.92 -8.41
C GLY A 26 -3.28 -16.70 -7.76
N ALA A 27 -2.63 -15.53 -7.77
CA ALA A 27 -3.24 -14.31 -7.25
C ALA A 27 -4.31 -13.80 -8.22
N GLN A 28 -5.59 -13.90 -7.84
CA GLN A 28 -6.68 -13.32 -8.60
C GLN A 28 -6.56 -11.78 -8.57
N PRO A 29 -6.64 -11.11 -9.73
CA PRO A 29 -6.63 -9.65 -9.77
C PRO A 29 -7.76 -9.09 -8.91
N PHE A 30 -7.44 -8.12 -8.05
CA PHE A 30 -8.39 -7.48 -7.12
C PHE A 30 -9.03 -8.43 -6.09
N GLY A 31 -8.49 -9.65 -5.91
CA GLY A 31 -9.10 -10.68 -5.07
C GLY A 31 -10.42 -11.22 -5.61
N LEU A 32 -10.72 -11.00 -6.90
CA LEU A 32 -11.97 -11.38 -7.53
C LEU A 32 -11.73 -12.16 -8.81
N ARG A 33 -12.47 -13.26 -8.98
CA ARG A 33 -12.59 -13.97 -10.25
C ARG A 33 -13.82 -13.46 -10.97
N ALA A 34 -13.66 -12.39 -11.75
CA ALA A 34 -14.78 -11.72 -12.39
C ALA A 34 -14.73 -11.85 -13.92
N LEU A 35 -15.83 -12.31 -14.52
CA LEU A 35 -15.93 -12.56 -15.97
C LEU A 35 -15.77 -11.27 -16.79
N TRP A 36 -16.17 -10.12 -16.25
CA TRP A 36 -16.02 -8.83 -16.93
C TRP A 36 -14.54 -8.47 -17.20
N LEU A 37 -13.60 -9.04 -16.44
CA LEU A 37 -12.18 -8.76 -16.62
C LEU A 37 -11.65 -9.25 -17.96
N HIS A 38 -12.29 -10.26 -18.57
CA HIS A 38 -11.95 -10.73 -19.91
C HIS A 38 -12.20 -9.67 -21.00
N PHE A 39 -13.06 -8.68 -20.73
CA PHE A 39 -13.39 -7.60 -21.66
C PHE A 39 -12.60 -6.32 -21.40
N ALA A 40 -11.85 -6.24 -20.30
CA ALA A 40 -11.07 -5.06 -19.95
C ALA A 40 -9.75 -5.01 -20.73
N ASN A 41 -9.38 -3.84 -21.23
CA ASN A 41 -8.07 -3.65 -21.86
C ASN A 41 -6.97 -3.37 -20.82
N ASP A 42 -5.71 -3.47 -21.24
CA ASP A 42 -4.55 -3.30 -20.35
C ASP A 42 -4.52 -1.95 -19.63
N LEU A 43 -4.96 -0.87 -20.29
CA LEU A 43 -4.98 0.47 -19.70
C LEU A 43 -6.02 0.57 -18.58
N GLU A 44 -7.20 -0.01 -18.79
CA GLU A 44 -8.26 -0.13 -17.81
C GLU A 44 -7.83 -0.98 -16.61
N VAL A 45 -7.22 -2.15 -16.86
CA VAL A 45 -6.71 -3.02 -15.79
C VAL A 45 -5.65 -2.31 -14.94
N ARG A 46 -4.71 -1.58 -15.56
CA ARG A 46 -3.72 -0.77 -14.84
C ARG A 46 -4.36 0.36 -14.03
N ARG A 47 -5.39 1.02 -14.57
CA ARG A 47 -6.13 2.07 -13.86
C ARG A 47 -6.89 1.50 -12.67
N LEU A 48 -7.55 0.36 -12.85
CA LEU A 48 -8.23 -0.37 -11.79
C LEU A 48 -7.26 -0.78 -10.67
N ALA A 49 -6.06 -1.28 -10.99
CA ALA A 49 -5.01 -1.59 -10.01
C ALA A 49 -4.69 -0.40 -9.10
N LYS A 50 -4.49 0.78 -9.71
CA LYS A 50 -4.23 2.02 -8.95
C LYS A 50 -5.42 2.42 -8.08
N LEU A 51 -6.65 2.32 -8.61
CA LEU A 51 -7.85 2.65 -7.86
C LEU A 51 -8.08 1.70 -6.69
N HIS A 52 -7.91 0.40 -6.89
CA HIS A 52 -8.06 -0.61 -5.85
C HIS A 52 -7.11 -0.35 -4.67
N LEU A 53 -5.83 -0.09 -4.94
CA LEU A 53 -4.87 0.28 -3.88
C LEU A 53 -5.26 1.57 -3.16
N ARG A 54 -5.77 2.58 -3.88
CA ARG A 54 -6.26 3.82 -3.25
C ARG A 54 -7.48 3.58 -2.37
N ILE A 55 -8.40 2.73 -2.80
CA ILE A 55 -9.58 2.34 -2.01
C ILE A 55 -9.15 1.65 -0.73
N LEU A 56 -8.26 0.64 -0.81
CA LEU A 56 -7.76 -0.07 0.36
C LEU A 56 -7.11 0.88 1.38
N ARG A 57 -6.29 1.83 0.93
CA ARG A 57 -5.70 2.85 1.82
C ARG A 57 -6.75 3.74 2.49
N LYS A 58 -7.79 4.13 1.75
CA LYS A 58 -8.89 4.94 2.31
C LYS A 58 -9.73 4.16 3.30
N GLN A 59 -9.96 2.87 3.05
CA GLN A 59 -10.65 1.98 3.98
C GLN A 59 -9.87 1.83 5.29
N ASP A 60 -8.54 1.65 5.20
CA ASP A 60 -7.69 1.59 6.40
C ASP A 60 -7.75 2.91 7.20
N ALA A 61 -7.59 4.05 6.53
CA ALA A 61 -7.72 5.35 7.18
C ALA A 61 -9.10 5.56 7.84
N LEU A 62 -10.17 5.14 7.16
CA LEU A 62 -11.52 5.19 7.73
C LEU A 62 -11.65 4.30 8.97
N ASN A 63 -11.10 3.08 8.93
CA ASN A 63 -11.11 2.17 10.07
C ASN A 63 -10.37 2.77 11.28
N GLN A 64 -9.23 3.43 11.06
CA GLN A 64 -8.51 4.13 12.11
C GLN A 64 -9.37 5.23 12.75
N LEU A 65 -10.05 6.05 11.94
CA LEU A 65 -10.95 7.10 12.44
C LEU A 65 -12.14 6.52 13.22
N ILE A 66 -12.74 5.44 12.74
CA ILE A 66 -13.82 4.73 13.43
C ILE A 66 -13.34 4.22 14.80
N ASN A 67 -12.14 3.63 14.84
CA ASN A 67 -11.55 3.11 16.07
C ASN A 67 -11.27 4.23 17.09
N GLU A 68 -10.72 5.36 16.66
CA GLU A 68 -10.49 6.51 17.55
C GLU A 68 -11.81 7.08 18.08
N ARG A 69 -12.82 7.23 17.23
CA ARG A 69 -14.17 7.62 17.65
C ARG A 69 -14.70 6.67 18.72
N GLN A 70 -14.59 5.36 18.51
CA GLN A 70 -15.06 4.36 19.46
C GLN A 70 -14.29 4.43 20.79
N LYS A 71 -12.96 4.64 20.76
CA LYS A 71 -12.15 4.82 21.97
C LYS A 71 -12.61 6.02 22.79
N ILE A 72 -12.92 7.14 22.14
CA ILE A 72 -13.44 8.34 22.79
C ILE A 72 -14.81 8.05 23.41
N MET A 73 -15.74 7.47 22.64
CA MET A 73 -17.07 7.11 23.13
C MET A 73 -16.99 6.19 24.36
N ASN A 74 -16.18 5.13 24.28
CA ASN A 74 -15.98 4.20 25.39
C ASN A 74 -15.39 4.90 26.62
N ARG A 75 -14.48 5.87 26.43
CA ARG A 75 -13.93 6.67 27.52
C ARG A 75 -15.02 7.53 28.18
N CYS A 76 -15.86 8.19 27.40
CA CYS A 76 -16.99 8.97 27.91
C CYS A 76 -18.00 8.10 28.67
N ILE A 77 -18.38 6.95 28.12
CA ILE A 77 -19.28 5.98 28.77
C ILE A 77 -18.70 5.51 30.10
N ARG A 78 -17.40 5.19 30.15
CA ARG A 78 -16.74 4.81 31.41
C ARG A 78 -16.75 5.92 32.44
N ARG A 79 -16.49 7.18 32.03
CA ARG A 79 -16.58 8.34 32.94
C ARG A 79 -17.99 8.50 33.50
N MET A 80 -19.00 8.42 32.64
CA MET A 80 -20.41 8.48 33.03
C MET A 80 -20.78 7.35 34.01
N ARG A 81 -20.37 6.10 33.74
CA ARG A 81 -20.63 4.96 34.64
C ARG A 81 -20.02 5.19 36.03
N ARG A 82 -18.76 5.64 36.09
CA ARG A 82 -18.07 5.96 37.36
C ARG A 82 -18.75 7.09 38.12
N ALA A 83 -19.17 8.16 37.43
CA ALA A 83 -19.89 9.26 38.04
C ALA A 83 -21.22 8.79 38.69
N ASN A 84 -21.85 7.77 38.11
CA ASN A 84 -23.07 7.15 38.64
C ASN A 84 -22.77 6.05 39.70
N GLY A 85 -21.55 5.95 40.21
CA GLY A 85 -21.16 4.94 41.20
C GLY A 85 -21.12 3.51 40.68
N LYS A 86 -21.23 3.31 39.36
CA LYS A 86 -21.21 1.99 38.71
C LYS A 86 -19.77 1.68 38.27
N ASN A 87 -19.09 0.81 39.00
CA ASN A 87 -17.85 0.15 38.55
C ASN A 87 -18.13 -1.32 38.30
#